data_AF-A0A429XSK4-F1
#
_entry.id   AF-A0A429XSK4-F1
#
_cell.length_a   1.000
_cell.length_b   1.000
_cell.length_c   1.000
_cell.angle_alpha   90.00
_cell.angle_beta   90.00
_cell.angle_gamma   90.00
#
_symmetry.space_group_name_H-M   'P 1'
#
loop_
_entity.id
_entity.type
_entity.pdbx_description
1 polymer ?
#
loop_
_entity_poly.entity_id
_entity_poly.type
_entity_poly.pdbx_seq_one_letter_code
_entity_poly.pdbx_strand_id
1 'polypeptide(L)'
;MTLNTFIYKFIILFTISLIQTYAFENNKKDKKLEYHSIRCGKEIQKLFTKKDLDGILKLAPHLFRKSYLKNKTFDDLFDQKFVNSIINSEVSSEPVGWRGYMLDHGSIWYDYNGKCKIIAINGENNEKFNVPYVKGWEVNNKIICPRCLNYPNVYTTQEIKMIEKKITNNKLYNKKYNNKFKKCMISCNSLNNDSAAVEKDYLEYYLIRTIDPFICNKLTPSIKSKCLESYLIYNCQGGGTIGCLGGYSIYGLFYIDKINEYVISEVKYFGQDYGDMDTKIVGKFEILDEIDDMEQKWLSKDK
;
A
#
# COMPACT_ATOMS: atom_id res chain seq x y z
N MET A 1 29.64 56.09 -27.34
CA MET A 1 28.87 55.03 -26.65
C MET A 1 29.49 53.70 -27.09
N THR A 2 30.18 52.99 -26.19
CA THR A 2 30.98 51.80 -26.56
C THR A 2 30.06 50.62 -26.87
N LEU A 3 30.45 49.77 -27.84
CA LEU A 3 29.71 48.56 -28.25
C LEU A 3 29.28 47.69 -27.05
N ASN A 4 30.12 47.63 -26.01
CA ASN A 4 29.85 46.93 -24.76
C ASN A 4 28.63 47.48 -24.00
N THR A 5 28.38 48.80 -24.05
CA THR A 5 27.22 49.42 -23.39
C THR A 5 25.91 49.07 -24.10
N PHE A 6 25.95 48.93 -25.43
CA PHE A 6 24.79 48.56 -26.23
C PHE A 6 24.44 47.08 -26.02
N ILE A 7 25.45 46.19 -26.00
CA ILE A 7 25.28 44.76 -25.73
C ILE A 7 24.71 44.53 -24.32
N TYR A 8 25.20 45.24 -23.30
CA TYR A 8 24.68 45.12 -21.93
C TYR A 8 23.20 45.54 -21.83
N LYS A 9 22.82 46.65 -22.47
CA LYS A 9 21.42 47.10 -22.51
C LYS A 9 20.52 46.10 -23.24
N PHE A 10 21.01 45.50 -24.33
CA PHE A 10 20.27 44.48 -25.07
C PHE A 10 20.06 43.21 -24.25
N ILE A 11 21.09 42.74 -23.54
CA ILE A 11 20.99 41.56 -22.66
C ILE A 11 19.98 41.81 -21.54
N ILE A 12 20.01 42.98 -20.89
CA ILE A 12 19.06 43.32 -19.81
C ILE A 12 17.62 43.37 -20.33
N LEU A 13 17.37 43.97 -21.51
CA LEU A 13 16.03 44.02 -22.09
C LEU A 13 15.52 42.63 -22.49
N PHE A 14 16.41 41.79 -23.03
CA PHE A 14 16.08 40.42 -23.39
C PHE A 14 15.74 39.56 -22.16
N THR A 15 16.50 39.67 -21.07
CA THR A 15 16.20 38.94 -19.83
C THR A 15 14.90 39.40 -19.18
N ILE A 16 14.59 40.70 -19.17
CA ILE A 16 13.31 41.22 -18.67
C ILE A 16 12.14 40.66 -19.49
N SER A 17 12.26 40.61 -20.82
CA SER A 17 11.23 40.03 -21.71
C SER A 17 11.00 38.54 -21.43
N LEU A 18 12.08 37.78 -21.23
CA LEU A 18 11.97 36.36 -20.86
C LEU A 18 11.30 36.16 -19.49
N ILE A 19 11.64 36.98 -18.49
CA ILE A 19 11.01 36.93 -17.16
C ILE A 19 9.50 37.26 -17.25
N GLN A 20 9.13 38.29 -18.01
CA GLN A 20 7.72 38.65 -18.22
C GLN A 20 6.94 37.53 -18.92
N THR A 21 7.53 36.90 -19.93
CA THR A 21 6.90 35.78 -20.65
C THR A 21 6.71 34.56 -19.74
N TYR A 22 7.72 34.21 -18.95
CA TYR A 22 7.64 33.12 -17.96
C TYR A 22 6.57 33.37 -16.90
N ALA A 23 6.51 34.59 -16.35
CA ALA A 23 5.49 34.98 -15.38
C ALA A 23 4.06 34.92 -15.96
N PHE A 24 3.88 35.34 -17.21
CA PHE A 24 2.59 35.27 -17.91
C PHE A 24 2.13 33.83 -18.15
N GLU A 25 3.03 32.95 -18.58
CA GLU A 25 2.73 31.53 -18.78
C GLU A 25 2.35 30.83 -17.47
N ASN A 26 3.05 31.11 -16.38
CA ASN A 26 2.72 30.56 -15.07
C ASN A 26 1.34 31.02 -14.60
N ASN A 27 1.04 32.32 -14.68
CA ASN A 27 -0.28 32.85 -14.31
C ASN A 27 -1.42 32.19 -15.12
N LYS A 28 -1.20 31.92 -16.41
CA LYS A 28 -2.17 31.20 -17.25
C LYS A 28 -2.33 29.73 -16.83
N LYS A 29 -1.25 29.06 -16.44
CA LYS A 29 -1.29 27.68 -15.91
C LYS A 29 -2.03 27.63 -14.57
N ASP A 30 -1.75 28.59 -13.68
CA ASP A 30 -2.38 28.68 -12.35
C ASP A 30 -3.89 28.87 -12.46
N LYS A 31 -4.34 29.84 -13.28
CA LYS A 31 -5.78 30.06 -13.54
C LYS A 31 -6.46 28.85 -14.17
N LYS A 32 -5.75 28.11 -15.03
CA LYS A 32 -6.29 26.90 -15.64
C LYS A 32 -6.43 25.78 -14.61
N LEU A 33 -5.44 25.61 -13.73
CA LEU A 33 -5.46 24.63 -12.66
C LEU A 33 -6.61 24.93 -11.67
N GLU A 34 -6.74 26.17 -11.25
CA GLU A 34 -7.83 26.67 -10.41
C GLU A 34 -9.21 26.39 -11.02
N TYR A 35 -9.43 26.75 -12.29
CA TYR A 35 -10.70 26.48 -12.97
C TYR A 35 -11.06 24.99 -12.95
N HIS A 36 -10.08 24.13 -13.20
CA HIS A 36 -10.31 22.69 -13.25
C HIS A 36 -10.49 22.05 -11.87
N SER A 37 -9.78 22.51 -10.84
CA SER A 37 -9.95 22.03 -9.47
C SER A 37 -11.31 22.41 -8.90
N ILE A 38 -11.77 23.65 -9.14
CA ILE A 38 -13.12 24.08 -8.76
C ILE A 38 -14.17 23.23 -9.47
N ARG A 39 -14.01 22.99 -10.78
CA ARG A 39 -14.91 22.12 -11.54
C ARG A 39 -14.93 20.70 -10.99
N CYS A 40 -13.78 20.14 -10.61
CA CYS A 40 -13.68 18.81 -10.00
C CYS A 40 -14.43 18.75 -8.66
N GLY A 41 -14.22 19.72 -7.77
CA GLY A 41 -14.97 19.80 -6.50
C GLY A 41 -16.48 19.89 -6.71
N LYS A 42 -16.94 20.69 -7.67
CA LYS A 42 -18.36 20.79 -8.06
C LYS A 42 -18.92 19.52 -8.68
N GLU A 43 -18.11 18.79 -9.45
CA GLU A 43 -18.47 17.47 -9.98
C GLU A 43 -18.70 16.47 -8.85
N ILE A 44 -17.80 16.42 -7.87
CA ILE A 44 -17.95 15.58 -6.67
C ILE A 44 -19.24 15.94 -5.94
N GLN A 45 -19.48 17.23 -5.64
CA GLN A 45 -20.73 17.66 -5.01
C GLN A 45 -21.96 17.18 -5.78
N LYS A 46 -21.96 17.31 -7.11
CA LYS A 46 -23.06 16.86 -7.97
C LYS A 46 -23.29 15.34 -7.88
N LEU A 47 -22.24 14.54 -7.80
CA LEU A 47 -22.35 13.09 -7.63
C LEU A 47 -22.98 12.74 -6.28
N PHE A 48 -22.57 13.40 -5.20
CA PHE A 48 -23.17 13.24 -3.87
C PHE A 48 -24.63 13.70 -3.83
N THR A 49 -24.96 14.85 -4.45
CA THR A 49 -26.36 15.32 -4.57
C THR A 49 -27.25 14.30 -5.29
N LYS A 50 -26.72 13.64 -6.32
CA LYS A 50 -27.45 12.63 -7.10
C LYS A 50 -27.42 11.23 -6.50
N LYS A 51 -26.70 11.03 -5.40
CA LYS A 51 -26.41 9.71 -4.84
C LYS A 51 -25.80 8.74 -5.87
N ASP A 52 -24.98 9.27 -6.77
CA ASP A 52 -24.38 8.52 -7.90
C ASP A 52 -23.11 7.79 -7.44
N LEU A 53 -23.31 6.58 -6.88
CA LEU A 53 -22.20 5.74 -6.41
C LEU A 53 -21.24 5.37 -7.54
N ASP A 54 -21.73 4.97 -8.71
CA ASP A 54 -20.89 4.59 -9.85
C ASP A 54 -20.00 5.74 -10.32
N GLY A 55 -20.53 6.96 -10.35
CA GLY A 55 -19.77 8.16 -10.64
C GLY A 55 -18.67 8.43 -9.61
N ILE A 56 -18.96 8.27 -8.32
CA ILE A 56 -17.97 8.42 -7.24
C ILE A 56 -16.86 7.37 -7.40
N LEU A 57 -17.22 6.11 -7.64
CA LEU A 57 -16.26 5.01 -7.82
C LEU A 57 -15.35 5.21 -9.02
N LYS A 58 -15.81 5.89 -10.09
CA LYS A 58 -14.96 6.27 -11.23
C LYS A 58 -13.89 7.30 -10.86
N LEU A 59 -14.18 8.19 -9.90
CA LEU A 59 -13.23 9.18 -9.39
C LEU A 59 -12.37 8.61 -8.24
N ALA A 60 -12.86 7.58 -7.55
CA ALA A 60 -12.27 6.97 -6.36
C ALA A 60 -11.98 5.44 -6.52
N PRO A 61 -11.41 4.96 -7.64
CA PRO A 61 -11.39 3.51 -7.94
C PRO A 61 -10.54 2.66 -6.97
N HIS A 62 -9.73 3.31 -6.12
CA HIS A 62 -8.78 2.69 -5.21
C HIS A 62 -9.20 2.79 -3.74
N LEU A 63 -10.31 3.49 -3.43
CA LEU A 63 -10.74 3.76 -2.05
C LEU A 63 -11.65 2.68 -1.46
N PHE A 64 -12.16 1.78 -2.29
CA PHE A 64 -13.08 0.74 -1.86
C PHE A 64 -12.71 -0.59 -2.51
N ARG A 65 -12.78 -1.68 -1.74
CA ARG A 65 -12.69 -3.04 -2.25
C ARG A 65 -13.96 -3.39 -3.04
N LYS A 66 -13.83 -3.93 -4.24
CA LYS A 66 -14.99 -4.27 -5.10
C LYS A 66 -15.96 -5.22 -4.43
N SER A 67 -15.44 -6.21 -3.71
CA SER A 67 -16.25 -7.20 -3.00
C SER A 67 -16.99 -6.60 -1.80
N TYR A 68 -16.43 -5.59 -1.13
CA TYR A 68 -17.15 -4.82 -0.11
C TYR A 68 -18.34 -4.06 -0.71
N LEU A 69 -18.19 -3.53 -1.93
CA LEU A 69 -19.23 -2.77 -2.62
C LEU A 69 -20.37 -3.62 -3.21
N LYS A 70 -20.16 -4.93 -3.42
CA LYS A 70 -21.08 -5.81 -4.20
C LYS A 70 -22.55 -5.75 -3.75
N ASN A 71 -22.79 -5.53 -2.46
CA ASN A 71 -24.12 -5.45 -1.87
C ASN A 71 -24.37 -4.12 -1.14
N LYS A 72 -23.66 -3.05 -1.53
CA LYS A 72 -23.77 -1.74 -0.91
C LYS A 72 -24.43 -0.76 -1.87
N THR A 73 -25.39 -0.03 -1.34
CA THR A 73 -25.97 1.16 -1.98
C THR A 73 -25.20 2.40 -1.56
N PHE A 74 -25.49 3.53 -2.21
CA PHE A 74 -24.95 4.82 -1.80
C PHE A 74 -25.27 5.12 -0.32
N ASP A 75 -26.51 4.90 0.11
CA ASP A 75 -26.96 5.22 1.46
C ASP A 75 -26.39 4.25 2.53
N ASP A 76 -25.90 3.07 2.12
CA ASP A 76 -25.15 2.18 3.02
C ASP A 76 -23.73 2.70 3.31
N LEU A 77 -23.21 3.59 2.46
CA LEU A 77 -21.84 4.11 2.51
C LEU A 77 -21.78 5.58 2.92
N PHE A 78 -22.86 6.34 2.78
CA PHE A 78 -22.84 7.77 3.07
C PHE A 78 -24.12 8.15 3.79
N ASP A 79 -24.00 8.38 5.10
CA ASP A 79 -25.14 8.89 5.86
C ASP A 79 -25.51 10.31 5.41
N GLN A 80 -26.76 10.70 5.68
CA GLN A 80 -27.28 11.99 5.23
C GLN A 80 -26.51 13.19 5.82
N LYS A 81 -25.91 13.05 7.01
CA LYS A 81 -25.13 14.12 7.64
C LYS A 81 -23.84 14.35 6.85
N PHE A 82 -23.14 13.28 6.50
CA PHE A 82 -21.96 13.30 5.63
C PHE A 82 -22.31 13.88 4.26
N VAL A 83 -23.37 13.39 3.62
CA VAL A 83 -23.80 13.90 2.30
C VAL A 83 -24.08 15.40 2.36
N ASN A 84 -24.79 15.87 3.39
CA ASN A 84 -25.11 17.28 3.56
C ASN A 84 -23.87 18.14 3.79
N SER A 85 -22.86 17.64 4.51
CA SER A 85 -21.63 18.40 4.74
C SER A 85 -20.84 18.59 3.44
N ILE A 86 -20.76 17.54 2.60
CA ILE A 86 -20.12 17.62 1.27
C ILE A 86 -20.85 18.55 0.31
N ILE A 87 -22.18 18.47 0.22
CA ILE A 87 -22.94 19.28 -0.73
C ILE A 87 -22.90 20.77 -0.37
N ASN A 88 -22.86 21.10 0.92
CA ASN A 88 -22.86 22.47 1.41
C ASN A 88 -21.45 23.06 1.61
N SER A 89 -20.39 22.26 1.44
CA SER A 89 -19.03 22.76 1.60
C SER A 89 -18.66 23.77 0.52
N GLU A 90 -17.84 24.75 0.88
CA GLU A 90 -17.20 25.62 -0.11
C GLU A 90 -16.18 24.82 -0.95
N VAL A 91 -16.07 25.17 -2.22
CA VAL A 91 -15.06 24.59 -3.12
C VAL A 91 -13.95 25.62 -3.28
N SER A 92 -12.81 25.37 -2.65
CA SER A 92 -11.65 26.26 -2.71
C SER A 92 -11.02 26.31 -4.11
N SER A 93 -10.59 27.50 -4.51
CA SER A 93 -9.73 27.74 -5.67
C SER A 93 -8.28 27.33 -5.43
N GLU A 94 -7.86 27.27 -4.16
CA GLU A 94 -6.49 27.00 -3.74
C GLU A 94 -6.36 25.64 -3.05
N PRO A 95 -5.29 24.87 -3.34
CA PRO A 95 -5.02 23.61 -2.66
C PRO A 95 -4.44 23.84 -1.26
N VAL A 96 -4.61 22.86 -0.39
CA VAL A 96 -3.97 22.80 0.93
C VAL A 96 -2.55 22.25 0.78
N GLY A 97 -1.66 23.08 0.25
CA GLY A 97 -0.27 22.71 -0.05
C GLY A 97 -0.20 21.54 -1.04
N TRP A 98 0.71 20.60 -0.79
CA TRP A 98 0.88 19.42 -1.66
C TRP A 98 -0.23 18.37 -1.54
N ARG A 99 -1.14 18.50 -0.55
CA ARG A 99 -2.20 17.52 -0.27
C ARG A 99 -3.38 17.59 -1.24
N GLY A 100 -3.43 18.63 -2.07
CA GLY A 100 -4.54 18.88 -2.99
C GLY A 100 -5.68 19.66 -2.37
N TYR A 101 -6.89 19.43 -2.85
CA TYR A 101 -8.10 20.18 -2.49
C TYR A 101 -8.97 19.35 -1.56
N MET A 102 -9.84 20.00 -0.79
CA MET A 102 -10.74 19.30 0.12
C MET A 102 -12.15 19.87 0.13
N LEU A 103 -13.12 19.01 0.43
CA LEU A 103 -14.49 19.37 0.79
C LEU A 103 -14.72 19.03 2.26
N ASP A 104 -15.56 19.83 2.91
CA ASP A 104 -15.96 19.67 4.32
C ASP A 104 -14.75 19.44 5.24
N HIS A 105 -13.81 20.37 5.22
CA HIS A 105 -12.62 20.38 6.10
C HIS A 105 -11.81 19.06 6.09
N GLY A 106 -11.81 18.35 4.97
CA GLY A 106 -11.02 17.12 4.78
C GLY A 106 -11.84 15.83 4.83
N SER A 107 -13.16 15.88 4.88
CA SER A 107 -14.01 14.69 4.70
C SER A 107 -13.84 14.07 3.31
N ILE A 108 -13.58 14.88 2.28
CA ILE A 108 -13.15 14.39 0.96
C ILE A 108 -11.91 15.17 0.54
N TRP A 109 -10.87 14.45 0.13
CA TRP A 109 -9.69 15.01 -0.53
C TRP A 109 -9.70 14.64 -2.00
N TYR A 110 -9.36 15.59 -2.87
CA TYR A 110 -9.30 15.39 -4.31
C TYR A 110 -8.17 16.19 -4.95
N ASP A 111 -7.79 15.78 -6.14
CA ASP A 111 -6.73 16.41 -6.92
C ASP A 111 -7.11 16.51 -8.40
N TYR A 112 -6.45 17.43 -9.10
CA TYR A 112 -6.55 17.62 -10.54
C TYR A 112 -5.16 17.71 -11.19
N ASN A 113 -4.64 16.56 -11.60
CA ASN A 113 -3.44 16.47 -12.45
C ASN A 113 -3.82 16.08 -13.88
N GLY A 114 -4.67 16.91 -14.50
CA GLY A 114 -5.25 16.67 -15.84
C GLY A 114 -6.49 15.77 -15.84
N LYS A 115 -6.79 15.11 -14.72
CA LYS A 115 -8.05 14.38 -14.48
C LYS A 115 -8.48 14.57 -13.03
N CYS A 116 -9.79 14.76 -12.81
CA CYS A 116 -10.38 14.80 -11.48
C CYS A 116 -10.25 13.42 -10.81
N LYS A 117 -9.70 13.39 -9.59
CA LYS A 117 -9.51 12.16 -8.81
C LYS A 117 -9.81 12.45 -7.34
N ILE A 118 -10.63 11.62 -6.72
CA ILE A 118 -10.78 11.59 -5.26
C ILE A 118 -9.64 10.75 -4.70
N ILE A 119 -8.87 11.31 -3.77
CA ILE A 119 -7.69 10.66 -3.19
C ILE A 119 -7.94 10.18 -1.76
N ALA A 120 -8.95 10.71 -1.07
CA ALA A 120 -9.43 10.16 0.20
C ALA A 120 -10.89 10.51 0.46
N ILE A 121 -11.58 9.63 1.17
CA ILE A 121 -12.91 9.83 1.75
C ILE A 121 -12.79 9.44 3.21
N ASN A 122 -12.90 10.41 4.10
CA ASN A 122 -12.69 10.23 5.53
C ASN A 122 -14.05 10.20 6.23
N GLY A 123 -14.46 9.03 6.72
CA GLY A 123 -15.73 8.83 7.40
C GLY A 123 -15.86 7.43 8.01
N GLU A 124 -17.02 7.14 8.62
CA GLU A 124 -17.33 5.83 9.23
C GLU A 124 -17.65 4.73 8.21
N ASN A 125 -17.55 5.05 6.93
CA ASN A 125 -17.93 4.23 5.79
C ASN A 125 -16.84 3.30 5.26
N ASN A 126 -15.67 3.36 5.88
CA ASN A 126 -14.56 2.47 5.57
C ASN A 126 -14.91 1.03 5.96
N GLU A 127 -14.50 0.08 5.11
CA GLU A 127 -14.59 -1.34 5.41
C GLU A 127 -13.86 -1.64 6.73
N LYS A 128 -14.64 -2.00 7.76
CA LYS A 128 -14.08 -2.47 9.02
C LYS A 128 -13.67 -3.93 8.83
N PHE A 129 -12.37 -4.14 8.73
CA PHE A 129 -11.84 -5.49 8.81
C PHE A 129 -11.98 -5.97 10.25
N ASN A 130 -12.85 -6.97 10.48
CA ASN A 130 -12.74 -7.83 11.64
C ASN A 130 -11.51 -8.71 11.44
N VAL A 131 -10.33 -8.10 11.44
CA VAL A 131 -9.11 -8.85 11.69
C VAL A 131 -9.21 -9.22 13.16
N PRO A 132 -9.22 -10.51 13.53
CA PRO A 132 -8.93 -10.86 14.91
C PRO A 132 -7.64 -10.10 15.25
N TYR A 133 -7.57 -9.44 16.40
CA TYR A 133 -6.33 -8.84 16.85
C TYR A 133 -5.36 -10.00 17.14
N VAL A 134 -4.80 -10.58 16.09
CA VAL A 134 -3.88 -11.71 16.20
C VAL A 134 -2.65 -11.09 16.81
N LYS A 135 -2.21 -11.62 17.94
CA LYS A 135 -1.07 -11.12 18.73
C LYS A 135 0.29 -11.24 17.99
N GLY A 136 0.26 -11.39 16.66
CA GLY A 136 1.34 -11.83 15.79
C GLY A 136 1.10 -13.25 15.30
N TRP A 137 1.87 -13.68 14.30
CA TRP A 137 1.78 -15.04 13.74
C TRP A 137 2.42 -16.04 14.70
N GLU A 138 1.62 -16.93 15.29
CA GLU A 138 2.10 -17.94 16.24
C GLU A 138 2.51 -19.25 15.55
N VAL A 139 3.74 -19.71 15.80
CA VAL A 139 4.24 -21.01 15.34
C VAL A 139 4.93 -21.72 16.50
N ASN A 140 4.47 -22.92 16.86
CA ASN A 140 4.96 -23.70 18.00
C ASN A 140 4.94 -22.91 19.32
N ASN A 141 3.81 -22.29 19.64
CA ASN A 141 3.59 -21.47 20.86
C ASN A 141 4.53 -20.25 20.98
N LYS A 142 5.08 -19.78 19.86
CA LYS A 142 5.94 -18.60 19.80
C LYS A 142 5.46 -17.67 18.70
N ILE A 143 5.35 -16.39 19.04
CA ILE A 143 5.03 -15.35 18.05
C ILE A 143 6.26 -15.08 17.19
N ILE A 144 6.06 -15.09 15.88
CA ILE A 144 7.07 -14.73 14.88
C ILE A 144 7.35 -13.23 15.01
N CYS A 145 8.62 -12.92 15.10
CA CYS A 145 9.11 -11.56 15.19
C CYS A 145 9.05 -10.83 13.83
N PRO A 146 8.92 -9.49 13.80
CA PRO A 146 9.00 -8.74 12.54
C PRO A 146 10.29 -9.00 11.75
N ARG A 147 11.44 -9.06 12.43
CA ARG A 147 12.74 -9.38 11.80
C ARG A 147 12.75 -10.73 11.06
N CYS A 148 11.90 -11.67 11.48
CA CYS A 148 11.79 -13.01 10.93
C CYS A 148 11.13 -13.00 9.53
N LEU A 149 10.42 -11.91 9.19
CA LEU A 149 9.70 -11.73 7.92
C LEU A 149 10.49 -10.93 6.88
N ASN A 150 11.71 -10.49 7.22
CA ASN A 150 12.59 -9.76 6.32
C ASN A 150 13.73 -10.63 5.79
N TYR A 151 14.20 -10.34 4.58
CA TYR A 151 15.43 -10.93 4.06
C TYR A 151 16.63 -10.52 4.95
N PRO A 152 17.59 -11.42 5.25
CA PRO A 152 17.76 -12.78 4.74
C PRO A 152 17.08 -13.91 5.53
N ASN A 153 16.19 -13.59 6.48
CA ASN A 153 15.62 -14.54 7.44
C ASN A 153 14.45 -15.36 6.88
N VAL A 154 13.79 -14.87 5.83
CA VAL A 154 12.77 -15.59 5.06
C VAL A 154 13.41 -16.44 3.97
N TYR A 155 12.81 -17.59 3.67
CA TYR A 155 13.23 -18.43 2.56
C TYR A 155 12.55 -18.00 1.26
N THR A 156 13.29 -17.93 0.17
CA THR A 156 12.66 -17.80 -1.15
C THR A 156 12.08 -19.13 -1.60
N THR A 157 11.07 -19.11 -2.47
CA THR A 157 10.52 -20.32 -3.09
C THR A 157 11.59 -21.14 -3.82
N GLN A 158 12.60 -20.47 -4.38
CA GLN A 158 13.75 -21.10 -5.02
C GLN A 158 14.66 -21.82 -4.01
N GLU A 159 14.94 -21.19 -2.87
CA GLU A 159 15.72 -21.81 -1.79
C GLU A 159 15.02 -23.07 -1.27
N ILE A 160 13.70 -23.02 -1.04
CA ILE A 160 12.92 -24.20 -0.61
C ILE A 160 12.97 -25.30 -1.68
N LYS A 161 12.72 -24.96 -2.95
CA LYS A 161 12.82 -25.91 -4.06
C LYS A 161 14.19 -26.58 -4.11
N MET A 162 15.27 -25.83 -3.89
CA MET A 162 16.63 -26.38 -3.87
C MET A 162 16.82 -27.39 -2.73
N ILE A 163 16.38 -27.05 -1.51
CA ILE A 163 16.40 -27.94 -0.34
C ILE A 163 15.62 -29.23 -0.65
N GLU A 164 14.40 -29.10 -1.17
CA GLU A 164 13.53 -30.22 -1.56
C GLU A 164 14.03 -31.01 -2.77
N LYS A 165 14.93 -30.50 -3.59
CA LYS A 165 15.52 -31.24 -4.71
C LYS A 165 16.69 -32.14 -4.27
N LYS A 166 17.14 -32.08 -3.00
CA LYS A 166 18.30 -32.86 -2.51
C LYS A 166 19.62 -32.48 -3.20
N ILE A 167 19.69 -31.34 -3.90
CA ILE A 167 20.96 -30.82 -4.41
C ILE A 167 21.59 -30.04 -3.28
N THR A 168 22.27 -30.73 -2.36
CA THR A 168 23.62 -30.36 -1.91
C THR A 168 24.11 -31.33 -0.84
N ASN A 169 25.00 -32.25 -1.24
CA ASN A 169 26.00 -32.84 -0.35
C ASN A 169 27.07 -31.82 0.09
N ASN A 170 26.74 -30.52 0.03
CA ASN A 170 27.69 -29.45 0.30
C ASN A 170 27.50 -28.99 1.75
N LYS A 171 28.43 -29.40 2.60
CA LYS A 171 28.49 -29.06 4.04
C LYS A 171 28.43 -27.54 4.29
N LEU A 172 28.90 -26.72 3.33
CA LEU A 172 28.80 -25.25 3.36
C LEU A 172 27.39 -24.73 3.07
N TYR A 173 26.63 -25.39 2.19
CA TYR A 173 25.23 -25.04 1.91
C TYR A 173 24.37 -25.34 3.14
N ASN A 174 24.48 -26.55 3.70
CA ASN A 174 23.76 -26.91 4.94
C ASN A 174 24.08 -25.95 6.10
N LYS A 175 25.32 -25.46 6.23
CA LYS A 175 25.69 -24.48 7.28
C LYS A 175 25.03 -23.10 7.08
N LYS A 176 24.81 -22.67 5.85
CA LYS A 176 24.21 -21.37 5.50
C LYS A 176 22.68 -21.36 5.67
N TYR A 177 22.02 -22.46 5.30
CA TYR A 177 20.56 -22.55 5.30
C TYR A 177 19.96 -23.20 6.55
N ASN A 178 20.73 -23.97 7.32
CA ASN A 178 20.23 -24.54 8.57
C ASN A 178 19.93 -23.42 9.57
N ASN A 179 18.72 -23.51 10.12
CA ASN A 179 18.25 -22.73 11.24
C ASN A 179 18.10 -21.23 10.94
N LYS A 180 17.86 -20.73 9.71
CA LYS A 180 17.59 -19.28 9.52
C LYS A 180 16.40 -18.85 10.39
N PHE A 181 15.29 -19.56 10.24
CA PHE A 181 14.07 -19.33 11.01
C PHE A 181 14.30 -19.55 12.51
N LYS A 182 14.90 -20.69 12.90
CA LYS A 182 15.21 -21.01 14.30
C LYS A 182 16.16 -20.01 14.95
N LYS A 183 17.21 -19.53 14.25
CA LYS A 183 18.13 -18.49 14.73
C LYS A 183 17.40 -17.17 14.95
N CYS A 184 16.53 -16.78 14.01
CA CYS A 184 15.74 -15.57 14.16
C CYS A 184 14.77 -15.65 15.35
N MET A 185 14.10 -16.78 15.51
CA MET A 185 13.24 -17.03 16.68
C MET A 185 14.02 -17.06 18.00
N ILE A 186 15.28 -17.51 18.02
CA ILE A 186 16.13 -17.48 19.22
C ILE A 186 16.58 -16.03 19.52
N SER A 187 17.06 -15.30 18.52
CA SER A 187 17.55 -13.92 18.69
C SER A 187 16.48 -12.97 19.24
N CYS A 188 15.21 -13.24 18.94
CA CYS A 188 14.11 -12.44 19.45
C CYS A 188 13.68 -12.82 20.87
N ASN A 189 14.04 -14.02 21.34
CA ASN A 189 13.77 -14.45 22.72
C ASN A 189 14.88 -14.02 23.71
N SER A 190 16.13 -13.86 23.26
CA SER A 190 17.23 -13.34 24.11
C SER A 190 17.10 -11.86 24.48
N LEU A 191 16.09 -11.18 23.94
CA LEU A 191 15.73 -9.79 24.28
C LEU A 191 14.64 -9.71 25.38
N ASN A 192 14.15 -10.85 25.88
CA ASN A 192 13.03 -10.91 26.82
C ASN A 192 13.51 -11.08 28.27
N ASN A 193 13.86 -9.97 28.92
CA ASN A 193 13.56 -9.81 30.34
C ASN A 193 12.49 -8.75 30.61
N ASP A 194 11.98 -8.08 29.58
CA ASP A 194 10.78 -7.26 29.70
C ASP A 194 9.79 -7.70 28.62
N SER A 195 8.60 -8.05 29.08
CA SER A 195 7.36 -8.24 28.34
C SER A 195 7.34 -7.54 27.00
N ALA A 196 7.17 -8.30 25.91
CA ALA A 196 7.01 -7.77 24.56
C ALA A 196 8.05 -6.68 24.28
N ALA A 197 9.29 -7.08 23.99
CA ALA A 197 10.21 -6.20 23.29
C ALA A 197 9.60 -5.87 21.91
N VAL A 198 8.70 -4.87 21.92
CA VAL A 198 8.65 -3.79 20.96
C VAL A 198 10.09 -3.47 20.72
N GLU A 199 10.59 -4.00 19.61
CA GLU A 199 11.92 -3.70 19.17
C GLU A 199 11.96 -2.17 19.06
N LYS A 200 12.82 -1.52 19.84
CA LYS A 200 13.09 -0.08 19.70
C LYS A 200 13.65 0.28 18.32
N ASP A 201 13.76 -0.69 17.41
CA ASP A 201 14.11 -0.54 16.01
C ASP A 201 12.87 -0.80 15.14
N TYR A 202 12.07 0.24 14.89
CA TYR A 202 11.33 0.55 13.65
C TYR A 202 10.81 -0.59 12.72
N LEU A 203 10.49 -1.77 13.24
CA LEU A 203 10.06 -2.94 12.48
C LEU A 203 8.75 -3.42 13.07
N GLU A 204 7.65 -3.08 12.40
CA GLU A 204 6.31 -3.54 12.75
C GLU A 204 5.77 -4.40 11.61
N TYR A 205 4.95 -5.41 11.94
CA TYR A 205 4.13 -6.04 10.92
C TYR A 205 2.70 -6.19 11.39
N TYR A 206 1.80 -6.18 10.42
CA TYR A 206 0.38 -6.32 10.63
C TYR A 206 -0.11 -7.51 9.83
N LEU A 207 -0.70 -8.49 10.53
CA LEU A 207 -1.46 -9.54 9.85
C LEU A 207 -2.73 -8.89 9.33
N ILE A 208 -2.86 -8.77 8.01
CA ILE A 208 -4.00 -8.12 7.39
C ILE A 208 -5.14 -9.13 7.22
N ARG A 209 -4.81 -10.36 6.80
CA ARG A 209 -5.79 -11.39 6.45
C ARG A 209 -5.16 -12.78 6.41
N THR A 210 -5.89 -13.80 6.84
CA THR A 210 -5.56 -15.22 6.58
C THR A 210 -5.78 -15.55 5.10
N ILE A 211 -4.83 -16.25 4.49
CA ILE A 211 -4.95 -16.75 3.11
C ILE A 211 -5.16 -18.26 3.17
N ASP A 212 -6.10 -18.77 2.37
CA ASP A 212 -6.34 -20.21 2.28
C ASP A 212 -5.04 -20.94 1.87
N PRO A 213 -4.60 -21.96 2.63
CA PRO A 213 -3.38 -22.72 2.30
C PRO A 213 -3.38 -23.33 0.89
N PHE A 214 -4.55 -23.64 0.32
CA PHE A 214 -4.65 -24.08 -1.07
C PHE A 214 -4.13 -23.02 -2.06
N ILE A 215 -4.43 -21.74 -1.83
CA ILE A 215 -3.97 -20.61 -2.65
C ILE A 215 -2.46 -20.44 -2.50
N CYS A 216 -1.97 -20.52 -1.26
CA CYS A 216 -0.52 -20.52 -0.99
C CYS A 216 0.19 -21.61 -1.80
N ASN A 217 -0.33 -22.84 -1.82
CA ASN A 217 0.23 -23.93 -2.63
C ASN A 217 0.18 -23.65 -4.16
N LYS A 218 -0.89 -23.02 -4.66
CA LYS A 218 -1.01 -22.61 -6.08
C LYS A 218 -0.02 -21.49 -6.44
N LEU A 219 0.30 -20.60 -5.50
CA LEU A 219 1.32 -19.56 -5.68
C LEU A 219 2.73 -20.13 -5.67
N THR A 220 2.95 -21.29 -5.04
CA THR A 220 4.26 -21.94 -4.95
C THR A 220 4.27 -23.34 -5.58
N PRO A 221 3.96 -23.51 -6.87
CA PRO A 221 3.89 -24.83 -7.51
C PRO A 221 5.25 -25.55 -7.57
N SER A 222 6.34 -24.81 -7.34
CA SER A 222 7.70 -25.33 -7.28
C SER A 222 8.08 -25.95 -5.93
N ILE A 223 7.31 -25.67 -4.88
CA ILE A 223 7.48 -26.23 -3.53
C ILE A 223 6.60 -27.49 -3.45
N LYS A 224 7.19 -28.61 -3.09
CA LYS A 224 6.50 -29.90 -2.92
C LYS A 224 5.82 -30.02 -1.57
N SER A 225 6.39 -29.40 -0.54
CA SER A 225 5.84 -29.40 0.81
C SER A 225 4.54 -28.61 0.84
N LYS A 226 3.57 -29.10 1.61
CA LYS A 226 2.28 -28.44 1.76
C LYS A 226 2.43 -27.16 2.57
N CYS A 227 1.86 -26.07 2.06
CA CYS A 227 1.63 -24.86 2.84
C CYS A 227 0.63 -25.17 3.95
N LEU A 228 1.02 -24.90 5.20
CA LEU A 228 0.24 -25.19 6.40
C LEU A 228 -0.63 -24.01 6.78
N GLU A 229 -0.06 -22.81 6.73
CA GLU A 229 -0.71 -21.55 7.06
C GLU A 229 -0.17 -20.46 6.13
N SER A 230 -1.00 -19.47 5.83
CA SER A 230 -0.54 -18.29 5.10
C SER A 230 -1.30 -17.04 5.48
N TYR A 231 -0.61 -15.91 5.41
CA TYR A 231 -1.16 -14.61 5.77
C TYR A 231 -0.73 -13.55 4.75
N LEU A 232 -1.64 -12.62 4.45
CA LEU A 232 -1.28 -11.32 3.91
C LEU A 232 -0.74 -10.48 5.06
N ILE A 233 0.49 -10.02 4.92
CA ILE A 233 1.21 -9.25 5.93
C ILE A 233 1.61 -7.91 5.32
N TYR A 234 1.35 -6.82 6.06
CA TYR A 234 2.01 -5.55 5.82
C TYR A 234 3.23 -5.47 6.72
N ASN A 235 4.42 -5.47 6.13
CA ASN A 235 5.66 -5.24 6.86
C ASN A 235 6.01 -3.77 6.75
N CYS A 236 6.43 -3.18 7.85
CA CYS A 236 6.80 -1.80 7.97
C CYS A 236 8.25 -1.72 8.47
N GLN A 237 9.14 -1.10 7.69
CA GLN A 237 10.53 -0.85 8.07
C GLN A 237 10.86 0.65 8.11
N GLY A 238 11.41 1.11 9.25
CA GLY A 238 11.72 2.53 9.47
C GLY A 238 10.50 3.32 9.98
N GLY A 239 10.75 4.38 10.74
CA GLY A 239 9.69 5.23 11.29
C GLY A 239 10.21 6.55 11.85
N GLY A 240 10.50 7.50 10.95
CA GLY A 240 10.71 8.90 11.30
C GLY A 240 9.49 9.75 10.91
N THR A 241 9.68 11.05 10.71
CA THR A 241 8.64 11.98 10.24
C THR A 241 8.13 11.71 8.81
N ILE A 242 8.81 10.87 8.04
CA ILE A 242 8.49 10.53 6.63
C ILE A 242 7.54 9.31 6.54
N GLY A 243 7.18 8.71 7.68
CA GLY A 243 6.37 7.51 7.71
C GLY A 243 7.19 6.24 7.51
N CYS A 244 6.49 5.14 7.30
CA CYS A 244 7.09 3.82 7.21
C CYS A 244 7.37 3.40 5.77
N LEU A 245 8.53 2.79 5.51
CA LEU A 245 8.79 2.10 4.25
C LEU A 245 8.26 0.67 4.37
N GLY A 246 7.00 0.51 4.00
CA GLY A 246 6.31 -0.77 4.12
C GLY A 246 6.00 -1.42 2.79
N GLY A 247 5.55 -2.67 2.85
CA GLY A 247 5.10 -3.42 1.69
C GLY A 247 4.16 -4.54 2.08
N TYR A 248 3.35 -4.98 1.12
CA TYR A 248 2.39 -6.05 1.31
C TYR A 248 2.90 -7.33 0.64
N SER A 249 2.90 -8.41 1.40
CA SER A 249 3.27 -9.73 0.89
C SER A 249 2.39 -10.82 1.48
N ILE A 250 2.15 -11.87 0.70
CA ILE A 250 1.67 -13.13 1.26
C ILE A 250 2.89 -13.94 1.70
N TYR A 251 2.85 -14.38 2.95
CA TYR A 251 3.80 -15.34 3.49
C TYR A 251 3.12 -16.68 3.74
N GLY A 252 3.84 -17.76 3.48
CA GLY A 252 3.41 -19.14 3.73
C GLY A 252 4.35 -19.84 4.71
N LEU A 253 3.78 -20.63 5.62
CA LEU A 253 4.48 -21.55 6.50
C LEU A 253 4.50 -22.95 5.87
N PHE A 254 5.69 -23.51 5.73
CA PHE A 254 5.90 -24.84 5.18
C PHE A 254 6.68 -25.69 6.17
N TYR A 255 6.36 -26.98 6.23
CA TYR A 255 7.18 -27.97 6.93
C TYR A 255 7.99 -28.76 5.91
N ILE A 256 9.31 -28.71 6.00
CA ILE A 256 10.21 -29.34 5.03
C ILE A 256 10.81 -30.60 5.65
N ASP A 257 10.28 -31.77 5.28
CA ASP A 257 10.67 -33.09 5.83
C ASP A 257 12.18 -33.34 5.79
N LYS A 258 12.85 -32.88 4.72
CA LYS A 258 14.29 -33.13 4.51
C LYS A 258 15.20 -32.50 5.53
N ILE A 259 14.77 -31.40 6.13
CA ILE A 259 15.50 -30.70 7.19
C ILE A 259 14.75 -30.77 8.53
N ASN A 260 13.58 -31.41 8.57
CA ASN A 260 12.74 -31.57 9.74
C ASN A 260 12.49 -30.21 10.44
N GLU A 261 12.16 -29.20 9.65
CA GLU A 261 12.04 -27.80 10.10
C GLU A 261 10.87 -27.07 9.44
N TYR A 262 10.29 -26.14 10.20
CA TYR A 262 9.35 -25.15 9.69
C TYR A 262 10.11 -23.99 9.04
N VAL A 263 9.65 -23.56 7.88
CA VAL A 263 10.19 -22.42 7.14
C VAL A 263 9.06 -21.47 6.77
N ILE A 264 9.36 -20.17 6.87
CA ILE A 264 8.49 -19.13 6.32
C ILE A 264 9.05 -18.71 4.96
N SER A 265 8.17 -18.58 3.99
CA SER A 265 8.50 -18.09 2.66
C SER A 265 7.60 -16.95 2.24
N GLU A 266 8.18 -15.92 1.63
CA GLU A 266 7.41 -14.94 0.88
C GLU A 266 6.97 -15.61 -0.44
N VAL A 267 5.66 -15.81 -0.57
CA VAL A 267 5.09 -16.52 -1.73
C VAL A 267 4.61 -15.56 -2.81
N LYS A 268 4.29 -14.32 -2.44
CA LYS A 268 3.93 -13.25 -3.39
C LYS A 268 4.17 -11.88 -2.76
N TYR A 269 4.93 -11.04 -3.45
CA TYR A 269 5.15 -9.63 -3.12
C TYR A 269 4.24 -8.75 -4.00
N PHE A 270 3.56 -7.78 -3.41
CA PHE A 270 2.63 -6.89 -4.13
C PHE A 270 3.18 -5.48 -4.39
N GLY A 271 4.28 -5.11 -3.74
CA GLY A 271 4.87 -3.77 -3.89
C GLY A 271 5.11 -3.06 -2.56
N GLN A 272 5.83 -1.95 -2.66
CA GLN A 272 6.15 -1.05 -1.55
C GLN A 272 5.14 0.09 -1.51
N ASP A 273 4.75 0.49 -0.32
CA ASP A 273 3.93 1.66 -0.04
C ASP A 273 4.87 2.85 0.17
N TYR A 274 5.14 3.61 -0.90
CA TYR A 274 5.87 4.88 -0.79
C TYR A 274 4.86 6.03 -0.69
N GLY A 275 4.82 6.70 0.47
CA GLY A 275 3.94 7.83 0.75
C GLY A 275 4.26 9.12 -0.02
N ASP A 276 5.31 9.16 -0.85
CA ASP A 276 5.64 10.27 -1.74
C ASP A 276 6.61 9.78 -2.84
N MET A 277 6.34 10.13 -4.10
CA MET A 277 7.10 9.87 -5.35
C MET A 277 6.79 8.59 -6.15
N ASP A 278 6.04 8.79 -7.24
CA ASP A 278 6.08 8.17 -8.59
C ASP A 278 6.25 6.65 -8.78
N THR A 279 6.24 5.84 -7.73
CA THR A 279 6.09 4.39 -7.82
C THR A 279 4.63 4.01 -7.58
N LYS A 280 4.15 2.98 -8.30
CA LYS A 280 2.75 2.54 -8.25
C LYS A 280 2.40 2.12 -6.83
N ILE A 281 1.81 3.03 -6.04
CA ILE A 281 1.16 2.72 -4.77
C ILE A 281 0.03 1.77 -5.11
N VAL A 282 0.22 0.47 -4.85
CA VAL A 282 -0.88 -0.49 -4.93
C VAL A 282 -1.62 -0.36 -3.60
N GLY A 283 -2.75 0.33 -3.63
CA GLY A 283 -3.54 0.57 -2.43
C GLY A 283 -3.95 -0.77 -1.80
N LYS A 284 -4.02 -0.81 -0.46
CA LYS A 284 -4.45 -1.98 0.32
C LYS A 284 -5.67 -2.69 -0.29
N PHE A 285 -6.66 -1.95 -0.79
CA PHE A 285 -7.86 -2.51 -1.39
C PHE A 285 -7.64 -3.15 -2.76
N GLU A 286 -6.73 -2.63 -3.58
CA GLU A 286 -6.38 -3.25 -4.87
C GLU A 286 -5.74 -4.63 -4.64
N ILE A 287 -4.91 -4.76 -3.60
CA ILE A 287 -4.28 -6.02 -3.21
C ILE A 287 -5.33 -7.01 -2.71
N LEU A 288 -6.27 -6.55 -1.90
CA LEU A 288 -7.35 -7.39 -1.39
C LEU A 288 -8.30 -7.85 -2.51
N ASP A 289 -8.60 -6.98 -3.48
CA ASP A 289 -9.35 -7.35 -4.68
C ASP A 289 -8.61 -8.40 -5.51
N GLU A 290 -7.30 -8.24 -5.69
CA GLU A 290 -6.50 -9.26 -6.41
C GLU A 290 -6.52 -10.61 -5.68
N ILE A 291 -6.49 -10.60 -4.35
CA ILE A 291 -6.61 -11.82 -3.54
C ILE A 291 -7.99 -12.44 -3.68
N ASP A 292 -9.06 -11.65 -3.63
CA ASP A 292 -10.43 -12.14 -3.83
C ASP A 292 -10.60 -12.75 -5.22
N ASP A 293 -10.01 -12.15 -6.27
CA ASP A 293 -10.03 -12.68 -7.62
C ASP A 293 -9.27 -14.02 -7.72
N MET A 294 -8.12 -14.16 -7.04
CA MET A 294 -7.40 -15.43 -6.95
C MET A 294 -8.22 -16.51 -6.24
N GLU A 295 -8.83 -16.17 -5.10
CA GLU A 295 -9.72 -17.05 -4.33
C GLU A 295 -10.88 -17.52 -5.20
N GLN A 296 -11.61 -16.59 -5.83
CA GLN A 296 -12.73 -16.94 -6.70
C GLN A 296 -12.28 -17.82 -7.87
N LYS A 297 -11.18 -17.47 -8.54
CA LYS A 297 -10.69 -18.21 -9.72
C LYS A 297 -10.24 -19.64 -9.39
N TRP A 298 -9.63 -19.87 -8.23
CA TRP A 298 -9.02 -21.15 -7.90
C TRP A 298 -9.88 -22.02 -7.00
N LEU A 299 -10.66 -21.45 -6.08
CA LEU A 299 -11.57 -22.22 -5.22
C LEU A 299 -12.86 -22.62 -5.95
N SER A 300 -13.27 -21.92 -7.00
CA SER A 300 -14.45 -22.30 -7.81
C SER A 300 -14.19 -23.40 -8.82
N LYS A 301 -12.93 -23.67 -9.18
CA LYS A 301 -12.56 -24.67 -10.19
C LYS A 301 -12.29 -26.06 -9.62
N ASP A 302 -12.07 -26.15 -8.30
CA ASP A 302 -11.79 -27.40 -7.59
C ASP A 302 -13.00 -27.85 -6.72
N LYS A 303 -14.18 -27.23 -6.91
CA LYS A 303 -15.50 -27.66 -6.42
C LYS A 303 -16.33 -28.20 -7.57
#